data_AF-A0A836BKH5-F1
#
_entry.id   AF-A0A836BKH5-F1
#
_cell.length_a   1.000
_cell.length_b   1.000
_cell.length_c   1.000
_cell.angle_alpha   90.00
_cell.angle_beta   90.00
_cell.angle_gamma   90.00
#
_symmetry.space_group_name_H-M   'P 1'
#
loop_
_entity.id
_entity.type
_entity.pdbx_description
1 polymer ?
#
loop_
_entity_poly.entity_id
_entity_poly.type
_entity_poly.pdbx_seq_one_letter_code
_entity_poly.pdbx_strand_id
1 'polypeptide(L)'
;MIVDLDLKGGLVIVVGGGGEALKKINSLLTQDCKILVLSDKLNMQIQKFVSKNKIEFKKIKLSNANFLSKYKPYLVMATTDDRKLNRKIVYQSKKMGCLAYAADDPDVSDFAHPSVINIEDTVQVAISTGGRSPAMARKIKLKAEKIFKKIVNKEDIYQIKLQQIARNMAKKKISTQKERKKFLYSILNDEKIKQLIKDDKFQKAQNRTMLLLRKWK
;
A
#
# COMPACT_ATOMS: atom_id res chain seq x y z
N MET A 1 -10.35 -14.19 4.99
CA MET A 1 -10.16 -13.52 3.68
C MET A 1 -9.09 -12.44 3.84
N ILE A 2 -8.19 -12.26 2.86
CA ILE A 2 -7.25 -11.13 2.81
C ILE A 2 -7.82 -10.11 1.82
N VAL A 3 -7.82 -8.84 2.21
CA VAL A 3 -8.32 -7.72 1.39
C VAL A 3 -7.17 -6.74 1.20
N ASP A 4 -6.96 -6.31 -0.05
CA ASP A 4 -6.06 -5.22 -0.39
C ASP A 4 -6.85 -3.89 -0.31
N LEU A 5 -6.42 -2.99 0.57
CA LEU A 5 -7.15 -1.78 0.92
C LEU A 5 -6.61 -0.61 0.10
N ASP A 6 -7.45 -0.01 -0.75
CA ASP A 6 -7.07 1.19 -1.48
C ASP A 6 -7.04 2.41 -0.56
N LEU A 7 -5.84 2.92 -0.29
CA LEU A 7 -5.60 4.08 0.56
C LEU A 7 -5.38 5.38 -0.23
N LYS A 8 -5.47 5.31 -1.56
CA LYS A 8 -5.10 6.43 -2.43
C LYS A 8 -5.88 7.70 -2.11
N GLY A 9 -5.15 8.78 -1.83
CA GLY A 9 -5.69 10.09 -1.47
C GLY A 9 -6.32 10.17 -0.07
N GLY A 10 -6.49 9.04 0.63
CA GLY A 10 -7.04 8.98 1.97
C GLY A 10 -6.07 9.51 3.03
N LEU A 11 -6.61 10.09 4.11
CA LEU A 11 -5.82 10.48 5.28
C LEU A 11 -5.63 9.28 6.20
N VAL A 12 -4.39 8.86 6.41
CA VAL A 12 -4.00 7.82 7.36
C VAL A 12 -3.27 8.47 8.54
N ILE A 13 -3.82 8.30 9.74
CA ILE A 13 -3.22 8.81 10.97
C ILE A 13 -2.49 7.67 11.69
N VAL A 14 -1.20 7.87 11.96
CA VAL A 14 -0.41 6.98 12.81
C VAL A 14 -0.17 7.69 14.15
N VAL A 15 -0.64 7.09 15.24
CA VAL A 15 -0.45 7.64 16.59
C VAL A 15 0.71 6.93 17.28
N GLY A 16 1.70 7.69 17.71
CA GLY A 16 2.99 7.22 18.21
C GLY A 16 4.12 7.46 17.20
N GLY A 17 5.36 7.51 17.71
CA GLY A 17 6.57 7.78 16.93
C GLY A 17 7.71 6.79 17.16
N GLY A 18 7.38 5.60 17.68
CA GLY A 18 8.32 4.54 18.01
C GLY A 18 8.58 3.54 16.87
N GLY A 19 9.09 2.36 17.23
CA GLY A 19 9.41 1.29 16.27
C GLY A 19 8.17 0.72 15.56
N GLU A 20 7.06 0.55 16.27
CA GLU A 20 5.80 0.09 15.66
C GLU A 20 5.24 1.11 14.67
N ALA A 21 5.23 2.40 15.03
CA ALA A 21 4.84 3.48 14.13
C ALA A 21 5.67 3.46 12.83
N LEU A 22 6.98 3.32 12.94
CA LEU A 22 7.90 3.23 11.80
C LEU A 22 7.56 2.07 10.86
N LYS A 23 7.25 0.87 11.39
CA LYS A 23 6.84 -0.27 10.57
C LYS A 23 5.58 0.06 9.76
N LYS A 24 4.60 0.73 10.38
CA LYS A 24 3.36 1.11 9.70
C LYS A 24 3.60 2.19 8.65
N ILE A 25 4.36 3.22 8.99
CA ILE A 25 4.73 4.30 8.05
C ILE A 25 5.41 3.70 6.81
N ASN A 26 6.39 2.81 6.98
CA ASN A 26 7.07 2.17 5.84
C ASN A 26 6.11 1.44 4.90
N SER A 27 5.07 0.77 5.43
CA SER A 27 4.06 0.11 4.60
C SER A 27 3.12 1.08 3.88
N LEU A 28 2.96 2.30 4.39
CA LEU A 28 2.05 3.32 3.86
C LEU A 28 2.71 4.22 2.81
N LEU A 29 4.04 4.37 2.84
CA LEU A 29 4.81 5.30 1.99
C LEU A 29 4.61 5.08 0.48
N THR A 30 4.13 3.91 0.07
CA THR A 30 3.97 3.53 -1.35
C THR A 30 2.51 3.34 -1.75
N GLN A 31 1.58 3.79 -0.90
CA GLN A 31 0.13 3.59 -1.05
C GLN A 31 -0.62 4.85 -1.52
N ASP A 32 0.08 5.86 -2.04
CA ASP A 32 -0.49 7.15 -2.50
C ASP A 32 -1.42 7.84 -1.48
N CYS A 33 -1.22 7.61 -0.18
CA CYS A 33 -2.05 8.16 0.89
C CYS A 33 -1.39 9.36 1.57
N LYS A 34 -2.19 10.18 2.26
CA LYS A 34 -1.68 11.26 3.12
C LYS A 34 -1.38 10.68 4.49
N ILE A 35 -0.12 10.70 4.91
CA ILE A 35 0.30 10.13 6.19
C ILE A 35 0.51 11.26 7.19
N LEU A 36 -0.25 11.24 8.29
CA LEU A 36 -0.07 12.16 9.42
C LEU A 36 0.36 11.37 10.67
N VAL A 37 1.52 11.72 11.22
CA VAL A 37 2.02 11.16 12.46
C VAL A 37 1.71 12.09 13.63
N LEU A 38 1.07 11.55 14.66
CA LEU A 38 0.72 12.26 15.88
C LEU A 38 1.47 11.62 17.06
N SER A 39 2.43 12.34 17.64
CA SER A 39 3.27 11.82 18.72
C SER A 39 3.90 12.93 19.56
N ASP A 40 4.35 12.63 20.76
CA ASP A 40 5.13 13.54 21.60
C ASP A 40 6.60 13.61 21.13
N LYS A 41 7.12 12.48 20.64
CA LYS A 41 8.47 12.28 20.15
C LYS A 41 8.47 11.39 18.91
N LEU A 42 9.50 11.52 18.09
CA LEU A 42 9.74 10.69 16.91
C LEU A 42 11.12 10.04 17.02
N ASN A 43 11.22 8.79 16.57
CA ASN A 43 12.52 8.19 16.32
C ASN A 43 13.22 8.87 15.12
N MET A 44 14.53 8.66 15.01
CA MET A 44 15.38 9.30 14.00
C MET A 44 14.96 8.96 12.56
N GLN A 45 14.45 7.76 12.30
CA GLN A 45 14.04 7.36 10.96
C GLN A 45 12.74 8.05 10.52
N ILE A 46 11.78 8.20 11.42
CA ILE A 46 10.53 8.94 11.13
C ILE A 46 10.85 10.42 10.92
N GLN A 47 11.76 11.01 11.69
CA GLN A 47 12.22 12.39 11.47
C GLN A 47 12.78 12.60 10.06
N LYS A 48 13.52 11.62 9.51
CA LYS A 48 14.02 11.68 8.13
C LYS A 48 12.89 11.67 7.07
N PHE A 49 11.75 11.06 7.36
CA PHE A 49 10.60 11.13 6.47
C PHE A 49 9.90 12.49 6.53
N VAL A 50 9.81 13.08 7.72
CA VAL A 50 9.29 14.44 7.90
C VAL A 50 10.16 15.45 7.15
N SER A 51 11.49 15.42 7.33
CA SER A 51 12.39 16.38 6.67
C SER A 51 12.40 16.27 5.14
N LYS A 52 12.03 15.11 4.60
CA LYS A 52 11.88 14.87 3.16
C LYS A 52 10.45 15.14 2.66
N ASN A 53 9.58 15.72 3.48
CA ASN A 53 8.16 15.96 3.18
C ASN A 53 7.40 14.70 2.71
N LYS A 54 7.82 13.51 3.17
CA LYS A 54 7.12 12.25 2.83
C LYS A 54 5.93 11.98 3.74
N ILE A 55 5.93 12.56 4.94
CA ILE A 55 4.87 12.44 5.94
C ILE A 55 4.70 13.79 6.64
N GLU A 56 3.49 14.06 7.13
CA GLU A 56 3.24 15.17 8.04
C GLU A 56 3.44 14.72 9.49
N PHE A 57 3.91 15.62 10.34
CA PHE A 57 4.07 15.37 11.77
C PHE A 57 3.44 16.50 12.58
N LYS A 58 2.69 16.13 13.61
CA LYS A 58 2.21 17.06 14.62
C LYS A 58 2.58 16.57 16.01
N LYS A 59 3.38 17.38 16.70
CA LYS A 59 3.73 17.13 18.09
C LYS A 59 2.49 17.31 18.98
N ILE A 60 2.08 16.25 19.66
CA ILE A 60 0.96 16.29 20.61
C ILE A 60 1.28 15.48 21.86
N LYS A 61 0.75 15.90 23.01
CA LYS A 61 0.79 15.07 24.23
C LYS A 61 -0.31 14.02 24.15
N LEU A 62 0.08 12.76 24.21
CA LEU A 62 -0.80 11.62 24.08
C LEU A 62 -1.35 11.20 25.47
N SER A 63 -2.48 11.76 25.88
CA SER A 63 -3.16 11.41 27.15
C SER A 63 -4.61 10.96 26.99
N ASN A 64 -5.23 11.26 25.85
CA ASN A 64 -6.58 10.86 25.49
C ASN A 64 -6.71 10.77 23.95
N ALA A 65 -7.90 10.44 23.43
CA ALA A 65 -8.15 10.32 21.99
C ALA A 65 -8.88 11.55 21.37
N ASN A 66 -9.22 12.57 22.17
CA ASN A 66 -10.06 13.70 21.72
C ASN A 66 -9.40 14.53 20.63
N PHE A 67 -8.07 14.47 20.50
CA PHE A 67 -7.35 15.13 19.42
C PHE A 67 -7.80 14.65 18.03
N LEU A 68 -8.33 13.43 17.91
CA LEU A 68 -8.78 12.86 16.64
C LEU A 68 -9.97 13.61 16.05
N SER A 69 -10.84 14.19 16.88
CA SER A 69 -12.05 14.90 16.43
C SER A 69 -11.79 16.10 15.53
N LYS A 70 -10.52 16.56 15.44
CA LYS A 70 -10.08 17.64 14.54
C LYS A 70 -9.83 17.16 13.10
N TYR A 71 -9.95 15.86 12.83
CA TYR A 71 -9.57 15.22 11.58
C TYR A 71 -10.72 14.39 11.01
N LYS A 72 -10.60 14.03 9.73
CA LYS A 72 -11.48 13.06 9.04
C LYS A 72 -10.61 11.94 8.43
N PRO A 73 -10.00 11.09 9.25
CA PRO A 73 -9.13 10.02 8.75
C PRO A 73 -9.95 8.94 8.04
N TYR A 74 -9.35 8.34 7.02
CA TYR A 74 -9.83 7.08 6.43
C TYR A 74 -9.41 5.88 7.30
N LEU A 75 -8.19 5.95 7.86
CA LEU A 75 -7.59 4.91 8.69
C LEU A 75 -6.83 5.55 9.87
N VAL A 76 -6.98 4.97 11.06
CA VAL A 76 -6.18 5.31 12.24
C VAL A 76 -5.43 4.08 12.76
N MET A 77 -4.13 4.23 13.00
CA MET A 77 -3.26 3.20 13.55
C MET A 77 -2.65 3.67 14.87
N ALA A 78 -3.13 3.10 15.98
CA ALA A 78 -2.60 3.36 17.32
C ALA A 78 -1.39 2.44 17.59
N THR A 79 -0.22 3.04 17.78
CA THR A 79 1.06 2.33 17.87
C THR A 79 1.91 2.81 19.06
N THR A 80 1.25 3.27 20.13
CA THR A 80 1.91 3.67 21.37
C THR A 80 2.20 2.45 22.25
N ASP A 81 3.08 2.61 23.24
CA ASP A 81 3.35 1.56 24.24
C ASP A 81 2.23 1.43 25.30
N ASP A 82 1.29 2.38 25.36
CA ASP A 82 0.13 2.34 26.25
C ASP A 82 -1.06 1.63 25.57
N ARG A 83 -1.27 0.36 25.93
CA ARG A 83 -2.39 -0.45 25.44
C ARG A 83 -3.76 0.18 25.74
N LYS A 84 -3.96 0.78 26.92
CA LYS A 84 -5.24 1.40 27.29
C LYS A 84 -5.50 2.63 26.42
N LEU A 85 -4.48 3.43 26.17
CA LEU A 85 -4.58 4.57 25.24
C LEU A 85 -4.87 4.09 23.81
N ASN A 86 -4.18 3.06 23.32
CA ASN A 86 -4.42 2.51 21.98
C ASN A 86 -5.89 2.07 21.80
N ARG A 87 -6.47 1.39 22.79
CA ARG A 87 -7.90 1.03 22.79
C ARG A 87 -8.82 2.25 22.75
N LYS A 88 -8.52 3.31 23.51
CA LYS A 88 -9.30 4.57 23.48
C LYS A 88 -9.26 5.24 22.11
N ILE A 89 -8.08 5.27 21.47
CA ILE A 89 -7.88 5.80 20.12
C ILE A 89 -8.74 5.00 19.14
N VAL A 90 -8.63 3.67 19.16
CA VAL A 90 -9.40 2.79 18.29
C VAL A 90 -10.91 2.98 18.46
N TYR A 91 -11.41 3.00 19.70
CA TYR A 91 -12.83 3.21 19.96
C TYR A 91 -13.34 4.55 19.42
N GLN A 92 -12.56 5.62 19.63
CA GLN A 92 -12.90 6.95 19.10
C GLN A 92 -12.88 6.96 17.57
N SER A 93 -11.89 6.32 16.94
CA SER A 93 -11.79 6.17 15.49
C SER A 93 -13.02 5.45 14.91
N LYS A 94 -13.46 4.35 15.51
CA LYS A 94 -14.65 3.61 15.07
C LYS A 94 -15.93 4.46 15.21
N LYS A 95 -16.06 5.23 16.28
CA LYS A 95 -17.17 6.20 16.44
C LYS A 95 -17.23 7.24 15.33
N MET A 96 -16.08 7.59 14.76
CA MET A 96 -15.98 8.52 13.63
C MET A 96 -16.22 7.84 12.27
N GLY A 97 -16.47 6.54 12.24
CA GLY A 97 -16.71 5.77 11.01
C GLY A 97 -15.46 5.44 10.20
N CYS A 98 -14.26 5.50 10.80
CA CYS A 98 -13.01 5.18 10.12
C CYS A 98 -12.45 3.82 10.57
N LEU A 99 -11.65 3.18 9.71
CA LEU A 99 -10.96 1.93 10.05
C LEU A 99 -9.95 2.20 11.15
N ALA A 100 -9.85 1.28 12.09
CA ALA A 100 -9.01 1.43 13.26
C ALA A 100 -8.15 0.18 13.53
N TYR A 101 -6.90 0.41 13.90
CA TYR A 101 -5.94 -0.63 14.26
C TYR A 101 -5.22 -0.24 15.56
N ALA A 102 -5.03 -1.18 16.46
CA ALA A 102 -4.14 -1.06 17.61
C ALA A 102 -2.99 -2.07 17.50
N ALA A 103 -1.76 -1.60 17.74
CA ALA A 103 -0.60 -2.48 17.84
C ALA A 103 -0.80 -3.50 18.96
N ASP A 104 -0.49 -4.76 18.65
CA ASP A 104 -0.56 -5.92 19.56
C ASP A 104 -1.92 -6.11 20.28
N ASP A 105 -3.02 -5.62 19.69
CA ASP A 105 -4.37 -5.74 20.25
C ASP A 105 -5.40 -6.09 19.16
N PRO A 106 -5.43 -7.36 18.72
CA PRO A 106 -6.34 -7.80 17.65
C PRO A 106 -7.82 -7.69 18.05
N ASP A 107 -8.14 -7.82 19.35
CA ASP A 107 -9.53 -7.83 19.86
C ASP A 107 -10.31 -6.56 19.51
N VAL A 108 -9.60 -5.43 19.39
CA VAL A 108 -10.22 -4.13 19.11
C VAL A 108 -9.99 -3.66 17.67
N SER A 109 -9.10 -4.30 16.92
CA SER A 109 -8.69 -3.86 15.58
C SER A 109 -9.67 -4.33 14.50
N ASP A 110 -9.94 -3.49 13.50
CA ASP A 110 -10.82 -3.85 12.36
C ASP A 110 -10.13 -4.76 11.34
N PHE A 111 -8.80 -4.78 11.33
CA PHE A 111 -8.01 -5.57 10.41
C PHE A 111 -6.69 -6.02 11.04
N ALA A 112 -6.13 -7.08 10.48
CA ALA A 112 -4.80 -7.55 10.81
C ALA A 112 -3.77 -6.96 9.85
N HIS A 113 -2.53 -6.82 10.32
CA HIS A 113 -1.40 -6.38 9.50
C HIS A 113 -0.49 -7.59 9.19
N PRO A 114 -0.70 -8.31 8.07
CA PRO A 114 0.00 -9.56 7.78
C PRO A 114 1.48 -9.34 7.46
N SER A 115 2.23 -10.44 7.37
CA SER A 115 3.59 -10.41 6.83
C SER A 115 3.53 -10.22 5.31
N VAL A 116 3.93 -9.05 4.83
CA VAL A 116 3.89 -8.71 3.40
C VAL A 116 5.27 -8.79 2.77
N ILE A 117 5.37 -9.47 1.62
CA ILE A 117 6.47 -9.34 0.66
C ILE A 117 6.06 -8.26 -0.33
N ASN A 118 6.95 -7.30 -0.59
CA ASN A 118 6.74 -6.24 -1.55
C ASN A 118 7.88 -6.25 -2.56
N ILE A 119 7.55 -6.32 -3.86
CA ILE A 119 8.48 -6.37 -4.97
C ILE A 119 8.25 -5.13 -5.83
N GLU A 120 9.20 -4.19 -5.74
CA GLU A 120 9.22 -2.92 -6.49
C GLU A 120 7.89 -2.13 -6.45
N ASP A 121 7.17 -2.17 -5.32
CA ASP A 121 5.86 -1.52 -5.14
C ASP A 121 4.83 -1.89 -6.22
N THR A 122 5.01 -3.05 -6.87
CA THR A 122 4.21 -3.50 -8.01
C THR A 122 3.53 -4.83 -7.72
N VAL A 123 4.23 -5.75 -7.06
CA VAL A 123 3.67 -7.05 -6.64
C VAL A 123 3.79 -7.19 -5.14
N GLN A 124 2.66 -7.48 -4.50
CA GLN A 124 2.58 -7.75 -3.06
C GLN A 124 2.07 -9.16 -2.79
N VAL A 125 2.64 -9.81 -1.78
CA VAL A 125 2.19 -11.13 -1.29
C VAL A 125 2.00 -11.04 0.21
N ALA A 126 0.75 -11.21 0.66
CA ALA A 126 0.40 -11.20 2.08
C ALA A 126 0.33 -12.63 2.64
N ILE A 127 1.05 -12.86 3.74
CA ILE A 127 1.08 -14.14 4.44
C ILE A 127 0.45 -13.95 5.82
N SER A 128 -0.65 -14.67 6.07
CA SER A 128 -1.41 -14.62 7.31
C SER A 128 -1.62 -16.01 7.89
N THR A 129 -1.45 -16.15 9.21
CA THR A 129 -1.81 -17.35 9.97
C THR A 129 -3.15 -17.19 10.70
N GLY A 130 -3.91 -16.13 10.39
CA GLY A 130 -5.13 -15.79 11.11
C GLY A 130 -4.86 -15.42 12.58
N GLY A 131 -3.74 -14.75 12.84
CA GLY A 131 -3.32 -14.36 14.21
C GLY A 131 -2.67 -15.48 15.03
N ARG A 132 -2.77 -16.75 14.61
CA ARG A 132 -2.29 -17.91 15.40
C ARG A 132 -0.78 -17.92 15.64
N SER A 133 0.01 -17.48 14.67
CA SER A 133 1.47 -17.45 14.82
C SER A 133 2.10 -16.38 13.92
N PRO A 134 2.35 -15.17 14.45
CA PRO A 134 3.10 -14.13 13.76
C PRO A 134 4.53 -14.57 13.43
N ALA A 135 5.16 -15.34 14.33
CA ALA A 135 6.50 -15.89 14.14
C ALA A 135 6.57 -16.82 12.92
N MET A 136 5.59 -17.73 12.76
CA MET A 136 5.55 -18.59 11.58
C MET A 136 5.20 -17.84 10.30
N ALA A 137 4.31 -16.84 10.36
CA ALA A 137 4.05 -15.98 9.19
C ALA A 137 5.35 -15.32 8.69
N ARG A 138 6.17 -14.79 9.61
CA ARG A 138 7.48 -14.22 9.29
C ARG A 138 8.46 -15.26 8.73
N LYS A 139 8.53 -16.45 9.33
CA LYS A 139 9.41 -17.53 8.85
C LYS A 139 9.04 -17.97 7.43
N ILE A 140 7.75 -18.10 7.12
CA ILE A 140 7.26 -18.42 5.77
C ILE A 140 7.59 -17.27 4.82
N LYS A 141 7.34 -16.02 5.22
CA LYS A 141 7.69 -14.82 4.43
C LYS A 141 9.15 -14.84 4.01
N LEU A 142 10.08 -15.04 4.93
CA LEU A 142 11.52 -14.99 4.62
C LEU A 142 11.95 -16.09 3.64
N LYS A 143 11.32 -17.28 3.69
CA LYS A 143 11.57 -18.35 2.72
C LYS A 143 10.97 -18.00 1.34
N ALA A 144 9.70 -17.59 1.33
CA ALA A 144 8.97 -17.26 0.11
C ALA A 144 9.55 -16.04 -0.61
N GLU A 145 10.01 -15.02 0.11
CA GLU A 145 10.57 -13.79 -0.46
C GLU A 145 11.76 -14.06 -1.38
N LYS A 146 12.64 -15.01 -1.01
CA LYS A 146 13.77 -15.42 -1.86
C LYS A 146 13.31 -16.07 -3.17
N ILE A 147 12.18 -16.78 -3.14
CA ILE A 147 11.62 -17.46 -4.30
C ILE A 147 10.89 -16.45 -5.18
N PHE A 148 10.00 -15.63 -4.60
CA PHE A 148 9.24 -14.62 -5.34
C PHE A 148 10.14 -13.58 -6.02
N LYS A 149 11.26 -13.18 -5.39
CA LYS A 149 12.25 -12.28 -6.02
C LYS A 149 12.97 -12.90 -7.23
N LYS A 150 12.96 -14.23 -7.39
CA LYS A 150 13.48 -14.92 -8.57
C LYS A 150 12.42 -15.14 -9.63
N ILE A 151 11.18 -15.37 -9.22
CA ILE A 151 10.05 -15.61 -10.13
C ILE A 151 9.61 -14.30 -10.80
N VAL A 152 9.40 -13.25 -10.01
CA VAL A 152 8.97 -11.94 -10.51
C VAL A 152 10.20 -11.20 -11.02
N ASN A 153 10.32 -11.13 -12.33
CA ASN A 153 11.43 -10.46 -13.00
C ASN A 153 11.04 -9.06 -13.48
N LYS A 154 12.01 -8.32 -14.03
CA LYS A 154 11.81 -6.95 -14.53
C LYS A 154 10.81 -6.88 -15.69
N GLU A 155 10.73 -7.92 -16.52
CA GLU A 155 9.77 -7.98 -17.63
C GLU A 155 8.34 -8.04 -17.09
N ASP A 156 8.08 -8.84 -16.04
CA ASP A 156 6.78 -8.92 -15.37
C ASP A 156 6.37 -7.55 -14.81
N ILE A 157 7.30 -6.87 -14.12
CA ILE A 157 7.07 -5.54 -13.54
C ILE A 157 6.73 -4.52 -14.63
N TYR A 158 7.48 -4.50 -15.73
CA TYR A 158 7.20 -3.62 -16.86
C TYR A 158 5.87 -3.94 -17.52
N GLN A 159 5.55 -5.22 -17.65
CA GLN A 159 4.30 -5.64 -18.22
C GLN A 159 3.11 -5.20 -17.36
N ILE A 160 3.19 -5.34 -16.03
CA ILE A 160 2.15 -4.86 -15.10
C ILE A 160 1.98 -3.34 -15.20
N LYS A 161 3.08 -2.58 -15.18
CA LYS A 161 3.05 -1.11 -15.33
C LYS A 161 2.44 -0.70 -16.67
N LEU A 162 2.79 -1.38 -17.76
CA LEU A 162 2.24 -1.13 -19.09
C LEU A 162 0.74 -1.44 -19.15
N GLN A 163 0.30 -2.54 -18.54
CA GLN A 163 -1.12 -2.92 -18.44
C GLN A 163 -1.94 -1.88 -17.66
N GLN A 164 -1.38 -1.30 -16.59
CA GLN A 164 -2.04 -0.22 -15.86
C GLN A 164 -2.26 1.01 -16.76
N ILE A 165 -1.24 1.44 -17.49
CA ILE A 165 -1.33 2.55 -18.46
C ILE A 165 -2.37 2.21 -19.54
N ALA A 166 -2.22 1.06 -20.18
CA ALA A 166 -3.13 0.59 -21.23
C ALA A 166 -4.58 0.59 -20.75
N ARG A 167 -4.86 0.11 -19.54
CA ARG A 167 -6.20 0.05 -18.94
C ARG A 167 -6.79 1.44 -18.71
N ASN A 168 -6.00 2.35 -18.16
CA ASN A 168 -6.46 3.72 -17.90
C ASN A 168 -6.80 4.46 -19.19
N MET A 169 -6.05 4.21 -20.26
CA MET A 169 -6.27 4.85 -21.56
C MET A 169 -7.40 4.19 -22.34
N ALA A 170 -7.48 2.86 -22.31
CA ALA A 170 -8.58 2.11 -22.91
C ALA A 170 -9.92 2.50 -22.30
N LYS A 171 -10.00 2.78 -20.99
CA LYS A 171 -11.22 3.30 -20.34
C LYS A 171 -11.73 4.61 -20.96
N LYS A 172 -10.84 5.46 -21.50
CA LYS A 172 -11.19 6.75 -22.11
C LYS A 172 -11.66 6.63 -23.56
N LYS A 173 -11.22 5.58 -24.27
CA LYS A 173 -11.49 5.40 -25.71
C LYS A 173 -12.48 4.28 -26.02
N ILE A 174 -12.41 3.17 -25.31
CA ILE A 174 -13.17 1.94 -25.58
C ILE A 174 -14.33 1.85 -24.57
N SER A 175 -15.55 1.91 -25.07
CA SER A 175 -16.79 2.00 -24.26
C SER A 175 -17.10 0.71 -23.50
N THR A 176 -16.90 -0.46 -24.10
CA THR A 176 -17.31 -1.74 -23.49
C THR A 176 -16.18 -2.41 -22.71
N GLN A 177 -16.53 -3.06 -21.59
CA GLN A 177 -15.57 -3.83 -20.80
C GLN A 177 -15.00 -5.03 -21.58
N LYS A 178 -15.83 -5.67 -22.42
CA LYS A 178 -15.44 -6.80 -23.26
C LYS A 178 -14.32 -6.41 -24.24
N GLU A 179 -14.46 -5.28 -24.93
CA GLU A 179 -13.43 -4.79 -25.85
C GLU A 179 -12.18 -4.29 -25.13
N ARG A 180 -12.34 -3.60 -23.98
CA ARG A 180 -11.17 -3.23 -23.14
C ARG A 180 -10.36 -4.45 -22.75
N LYS A 181 -11.01 -5.55 -22.38
CA LYS A 181 -10.33 -6.82 -22.05
C LYS A 181 -9.56 -7.33 -23.26
N LYS A 182 -10.18 -7.42 -24.45
CA LYS A 182 -9.49 -7.85 -25.68
C LYS A 182 -8.26 -6.99 -26.00
N PHE A 183 -8.40 -5.67 -25.89
CA PHE A 183 -7.27 -4.75 -26.09
C PHE A 183 -6.12 -5.07 -25.13
N LEU A 184 -6.39 -5.21 -23.83
CA LEU A 184 -5.35 -5.52 -22.84
C LEU A 184 -4.63 -6.85 -23.11
N TYR A 185 -5.35 -7.89 -23.55
CA TYR A 185 -4.73 -9.15 -23.98
C TYR A 185 -3.88 -8.99 -25.24
N SER A 186 -4.27 -8.14 -26.19
CA SER A 186 -3.44 -7.84 -27.36
C SER A 186 -2.11 -7.20 -26.97
N ILE A 187 -2.10 -6.30 -25.97
CA ILE A 187 -0.87 -5.69 -25.43
C ILE A 187 0.00 -6.73 -24.72
N LEU A 188 -0.60 -7.68 -24.01
CA LEU A 188 0.13 -8.77 -23.34
C LEU A 188 0.82 -9.71 -24.33
N ASN A 189 0.22 -9.90 -25.50
CA ASN A 189 0.67 -10.87 -26.49
C ASN A 189 1.38 -10.25 -27.71
N ASP A 190 1.56 -8.92 -27.77
CA ASP A 190 2.27 -8.26 -28.87
C ASP A 190 3.78 -8.53 -28.77
N GLU A 191 4.32 -9.27 -29.74
CA GLU A 191 5.72 -9.70 -29.77
C GLU A 191 6.70 -8.52 -29.78
N LYS A 192 6.34 -7.40 -30.42
CA LYS A 192 7.18 -6.20 -30.42
C LYS A 192 7.22 -5.54 -29.05
N ILE A 193 6.10 -5.51 -28.31
CA ILE A 193 6.07 -5.04 -26.93
C ILE A 193 6.91 -5.95 -26.04
N LYS A 194 6.76 -7.28 -26.14
CA LYS A 194 7.59 -8.23 -25.39
C LYS A 194 9.07 -8.01 -25.64
N GLN A 195 9.49 -7.87 -26.89
CA GLN A 195 10.89 -7.60 -27.23
C GLN A 195 11.37 -6.25 -26.69
N LEU A 196 10.55 -5.20 -26.78
CA LEU A 196 10.90 -3.89 -26.23
C LEU A 196 11.04 -3.93 -24.70
N ILE A 197 10.24 -4.74 -24.00
CA ILE A 197 10.37 -4.95 -22.56
C ILE A 197 11.68 -5.70 -22.23
N LYS A 198 11.98 -6.78 -22.96
CA LYS A 198 13.24 -7.53 -22.85
C LYS A 198 14.48 -6.65 -23.07
N ASP A 199 14.41 -5.75 -24.04
CA ASP A 199 15.46 -4.78 -24.36
C ASP A 199 15.55 -3.60 -23.37
N ASP A 200 14.78 -3.60 -22.28
CA ASP A 200 14.67 -2.49 -21.31
C ASP A 200 14.18 -1.15 -21.91
N LYS A 201 13.45 -1.20 -23.03
CA LYS A 201 12.95 -0.03 -23.77
C LYS A 201 11.50 0.30 -23.38
N PHE A 202 11.23 0.49 -22.08
CA PHE A 202 9.87 0.69 -21.54
C PHE A 202 9.11 1.85 -22.22
N GLN A 203 9.75 2.99 -22.46
CA GLN A 203 9.11 4.14 -23.12
C GLN A 203 8.66 3.82 -24.55
N LYS A 204 9.43 3.00 -25.28
CA LYS A 204 9.07 2.56 -26.64
C LYS A 204 7.91 1.56 -26.59
N ALA A 205 7.86 0.68 -25.59
CA ALA A 205 6.73 -0.23 -25.37
C ALA A 205 5.42 0.54 -25.06
N GLN A 206 5.51 1.62 -24.26
CA GLN A 206 4.39 2.55 -24.05
C GLN A 206 3.94 3.21 -25.35
N ASN A 207 4.86 3.76 -26.15
CA ASN A 207 4.53 4.38 -27.43
C ASN A 207 3.87 3.38 -28.40
N ARG A 208 4.33 2.12 -28.42
CA ARG A 208 3.72 1.05 -29.20
C ARG A 208 2.30 0.73 -28.75
N THR A 209 2.08 0.65 -27.44
CA THR A 209 0.74 0.47 -26.82
C THR A 209 -0.21 1.58 -27.24
N MET A 210 0.28 2.82 -27.27
CA MET A 210 -0.48 3.99 -27.72
C MET A 210 -0.87 3.94 -29.18
N LEU A 211 0.05 3.51 -30.05
CA LEU A 211 -0.22 3.32 -31.47
C LEU A 211 -1.27 2.22 -31.70
N LEU A 212 -1.21 1.13 -30.94
CA LEU A 212 -2.20 0.06 -31.00
C LEU A 212 -3.58 0.56 -30.55
N LEU A 213 -3.65 1.29 -29.43
CA LEU A 213 -4.91 1.86 -28.96
C LEU A 213 -5.52 2.82 -29.98
N ARG A 214 -4.70 3.66 -30.65
CA ARG A 214 -5.19 4.58 -31.70
C ARG A 214 -5.83 3.83 -32.87
N LYS A 215 -5.26 2.70 -33.28
CA LYS A 215 -5.76 1.85 -34.36
C LYS A 215 -6.90 0.90 -33.94
N TRP A 216 -7.16 0.76 -32.64
CA TRP A 216 -8.23 -0.08 -32.11
C TRP A 216 -9.60 0.49 -32.52
N LYS A 217 -10.36 -0.33 -33.26
CA LYS A 217 -11.76 -0.10 -33.65
C LYS A 217 -12.66 -0.90 -32.73
#